data_AF-A0A951LBP8-F1
#
_entry.id   AF-A0A951LBP8-F1
#
_cell.length_a   1.000
_cell.length_b   1.000
_cell.length_c   1.000
_cell.angle_alpha   90.00
_cell.angle_beta   90.00
_cell.angle_gamma   90.00
#
_symmetry.space_group_name_H-M   'P 1'
#
loop_
_entity.id
_entity.type
_entity.pdbx_description
1 polymer ?
#
loop_
_entity_poly.entity_id
_entity_poly.type
_entity_poly.pdbx_seq_one_letter_code
_entity_poly.pdbx_strand_id
1 'polypeptide(L)'
;MSRRRGALAALAALIVATGLSACGSFDSKASGERLIRDYVKKYGRGTITLTSVGCPSGVAQRVGGSYDCKVSLRNSSSGATGSGTITIHMVAGNKVEITGPQDIRVQ
;
A
#
# COMPACT_ATOMS: atom_id res chain seq x y z
N MET A 1 19.52 19.38 -27.69
CA MET A 1 18.48 19.75 -26.70
C MET A 1 17.54 18.56 -26.49
N SER A 2 17.92 17.64 -25.59
CA SER A 2 17.15 16.41 -25.33
C SER A 2 16.03 16.71 -24.33
N ARG A 3 14.77 16.56 -24.77
CA ARG A 3 13.57 16.78 -23.96
C ARG A 3 13.46 15.70 -22.89
N ARG A 4 13.30 16.17 -21.66
CA ARG A 4 13.04 15.43 -20.42
C ARG A 4 11.88 14.46 -20.62
N ARG A 5 12.18 13.17 -20.74
CA ARG A 5 11.24 12.06 -20.52
C ARG A 5 11.88 11.15 -19.47
N GLY A 6 11.95 11.67 -18.24
CA GLY A 6 12.29 10.87 -17.06
C GLY A 6 11.12 9.95 -16.75
N ALA A 7 11.03 8.85 -17.50
CA ALA A 7 10.16 7.74 -17.19
C ALA A 7 10.73 7.02 -15.96
N LEU A 8 10.31 7.44 -14.76
CA LEU A 8 10.44 6.61 -13.56
C LEU A 8 9.18 5.76 -13.46
N ALA A 9 9.12 4.76 -14.33
CA ALA A 9 8.20 3.64 -14.21
C ALA A 9 8.97 2.44 -13.64
N ALA A 10 8.27 1.59 -12.91
CA ALA A 10 8.68 0.28 -12.38
C ALA A 10 9.35 0.26 -10.99
N LEU A 11 8.53 0.39 -9.95
CA LEU A 11 8.69 -0.48 -8.78
C LEU A 11 7.93 -1.78 -9.08
N ALA A 12 8.71 -2.80 -9.44
CA ALA A 12 8.24 -4.13 -9.82
C ALA A 12 7.43 -4.79 -8.68
N ALA A 13 6.36 -5.47 -9.09
CA ALA A 13 5.39 -6.14 -8.24
C ALA A 13 6.04 -7.19 -7.33
N LEU A 14 6.06 -6.92 -6.03
CA LEU A 14 6.41 -7.87 -4.98
C LEU A 14 5.09 -8.33 -4.35
N ILE A 15 4.59 -9.50 -4.73
CA ILE A 15 3.41 -10.12 -4.11
C ILE A 15 3.84 -10.58 -2.72
N VAL A 16 3.46 -9.83 -1.70
CA VAL A 16 3.77 -10.16 -0.31
C VAL A 16 2.47 -10.42 0.41
N ALA A 17 2.22 -11.70 0.63
CA ALA A 17 1.11 -12.22 1.42
C ALA A 17 1.34 -12.00 2.94
N THR A 18 1.33 -10.76 3.41
CA THR A 18 1.14 -10.48 4.85
C THR A 18 -0.36 -10.47 5.12
N GLY A 19 -0.89 -11.58 5.64
CA GLY A 19 -2.29 -11.71 6.01
C GLY A 19 -2.53 -11.40 7.47
N LEU A 20 -3.47 -10.50 7.78
CA LEU A 20 -4.00 -10.32 9.13
C LEU A 20 -5.30 -11.11 9.24
N SER A 21 -5.38 -12.11 10.12
CA SER A 21 -6.60 -12.91 10.38
C SER A 21 -7.40 -12.32 11.53
N ALA A 22 -8.56 -11.72 11.26
CA ALA A 22 -9.46 -11.17 12.29
C ALA A 22 -10.62 -12.14 12.60
N CYS A 23 -10.71 -12.65 13.85
CA CYS A 23 -11.95 -13.24 14.38
C CYS A 23 -12.78 -12.10 14.99
N GLY A 24 -13.63 -11.45 14.20
CA GLY A 24 -14.45 -10.31 14.62
C GLY A 24 -14.85 -9.42 13.44
N SER A 25 -15.75 -8.46 13.68
CA SER A 25 -16.21 -7.50 12.67
C SER A 25 -15.03 -6.93 11.88
N PHE A 26 -15.01 -7.12 10.56
CA PHE A 26 -13.91 -6.71 9.70
C PHE A 26 -13.84 -5.19 9.58
N ASP A 27 -12.79 -4.60 10.16
CA ASP A 27 -12.50 -3.19 9.99
C ASP A 27 -11.53 -3.01 8.81
N SER A 28 -12.09 -2.73 7.63
CA SER A 28 -11.35 -2.54 6.37
C SER A 28 -10.31 -1.41 6.46
N LYS A 29 -10.61 -0.38 7.25
CA LYS A 29 -9.76 0.79 7.42
C LYS A 29 -8.54 0.43 8.28
N ALA A 30 -8.76 0.00 9.51
CA ALA A 30 -7.68 -0.35 10.45
C ALA A 30 -6.82 -1.50 9.92
N SER A 31 -7.45 -2.54 9.33
CA SER A 31 -6.73 -3.68 8.76
C SER A 31 -5.87 -3.26 7.56
N GLY A 32 -6.43 -2.50 6.61
CA GLY A 32 -5.69 -2.03 5.43
C GLY A 32 -4.55 -1.09 5.78
N GLU A 33 -4.79 -0.11 6.66
CA GLU A 33 -3.74 0.83 7.08
C GLU A 33 -2.61 0.12 7.82
N ARG A 34 -2.93 -0.90 8.65
CA ARG A 34 -1.92 -1.68 9.36
C ARG A 34 -1.08 -2.53 8.41
N LEU A 35 -1.71 -3.20 7.44
CA LEU A 35 -0.99 -3.93 6.40
C LEU A 35 -0.01 -3.03 5.63
N ILE A 36 -0.46 -1.84 5.24
CA ILE A 36 0.38 -0.88 4.52
C ILE A 36 1.56 -0.42 5.39
N ARG A 37 1.31 -0.12 6.67
CA ARG A 37 2.36 0.25 7.63
C ARG A 37 3.40 -0.87 7.76
N ASP A 38 2.95 -2.11 7.94
CA ASP A 38 3.84 -3.27 8.06
C ASP A 38 4.63 -3.52 6.76
N TYR A 39 3.99 -3.35 5.61
CA TYR A 39 4.64 -3.45 4.30
C TYR A 39 5.72 -2.38 4.13
N VAL A 40 5.42 -1.11 4.37
CA VAL A 40 6.42 -0.03 4.25
C VAL A 40 7.55 -0.20 5.26
N LYS A 41 7.25 -0.63 6.50
CA LYS A 41 8.29 -0.93 7.50
C LYS A 41 9.20 -2.07 7.06
N LYS A 42 8.64 -3.13 6.48
CA LYS A 42 9.39 -4.32 6.03
C LYS A 42 10.18 -4.07 4.74
N TYR A 43 9.59 -3.39 3.76
CA TYR A 43 10.15 -3.23 2.41
C TYR A 43 10.76 -1.85 2.13
N GLY A 44 10.41 -0.83 2.92
CA GLY A 44 10.97 0.51 2.79
C GLY A 44 12.44 0.63 3.20
N ARG A 45 13.01 -0.44 3.80
CA ARG A 45 14.43 -0.57 4.20
C ARG A 45 15.01 0.66 4.94
N GLY A 46 14.17 1.39 5.66
CA GLY A 46 14.52 2.64 6.36
C GLY A 46 14.64 3.89 5.47
N THR A 47 14.64 3.74 4.15
CA THR A 47 14.73 4.85 3.19
C THR A 47 13.36 5.44 2.88
N ILE A 48 12.28 4.67 3.01
CA ILE A 48 10.91 5.13 2.77
C ILE A 48 10.14 5.14 4.08
N THR A 49 9.55 6.28 4.41
CA THR A 49 8.68 6.47 5.59
C THR A 49 7.26 6.74 5.13
N LEU A 50 6.28 6.09 5.77
CA LEU A 50 4.86 6.37 5.53
C LEU A 50 4.46 7.64 6.30
N THR A 51 4.07 8.69 5.60
CA THR A 51 3.65 9.98 6.17
C THR A 51 2.15 9.98 6.48
N SER A 52 1.34 9.40 5.58
CA SER A 52 -0.09 9.19 5.82
C SER A 52 -0.60 7.98 5.06
N VAL A 53 -1.65 7.37 5.60
CA VAL A 53 -2.42 6.32 4.94
C VAL A 53 -3.90 6.52 5.27
N GLY A 54 -4.74 6.39 4.25
CA GLY A 54 -6.19 6.48 4.37
C GLY A 54 -6.84 5.35 3.60
N CYS A 55 -7.43 4.41 4.32
CA CYS A 55 -8.21 3.32 3.76
C CYS A 55 -9.72 3.57 3.99
N PRO A 56 -10.60 3.16 3.06
CA PRO A 56 -12.05 3.25 3.24
C PRO A 56 -12.51 2.35 4.39
N SER A 57 -13.43 2.86 5.21
CA SER A 57 -14.15 2.11 6.25
C SER A 57 -15.45 1.52 5.71
N GLY A 58 -15.89 0.39 6.26
CA GLY A 58 -17.17 -0.24 5.89
C GLY A 58 -17.14 -1.00 4.57
N VAL A 59 -15.95 -1.33 4.05
CA VAL A 59 -15.84 -2.23 2.89
C VAL A 59 -16.25 -3.62 3.36
N ALA A 60 -17.32 -4.16 2.77
CA ALA A 60 -17.77 -5.50 3.07
C ALA A 60 -16.67 -6.51 2.78
N GLN A 61 -16.33 -7.34 3.77
CA GLN A 61 -15.35 -8.39 3.57
C GLN A 61 -15.88 -9.42 2.60
N ARG A 62 -15.29 -9.47 1.40
CA ARG A 62 -15.68 -10.41 0.35
C ARG A 62 -14.43 -11.03 -0.22
N VAL A 63 -14.36 -12.36 -0.19
CA VAL A 63 -13.27 -13.11 -0.82
C VAL A 63 -13.24 -12.76 -2.31
N GLY A 64 -12.04 -12.44 -2.81
CA GLY A 64 -11.85 -11.97 -4.19
C GLY A 64 -12.17 -10.48 -4.40
N GLY A 65 -12.70 -9.78 -3.39
CA GLY A 65 -12.87 -8.35 -3.44
C GLY A 65 -11.56 -7.61 -3.17
N SER A 66 -11.51 -6.34 -3.56
CA SER A 66 -10.40 -5.46 -3.28
C SER A 66 -10.89 -4.06 -2.93
N TYR A 67 -10.03 -3.27 -2.29
CA TYR A 67 -10.27 -1.86 -2.02
C TYR A 67 -8.97 -1.07 -2.03
N ASP A 68 -9.10 0.21 -2.36
CA ASP A 68 -7.97 1.10 -2.55
C ASP A 68 -7.73 1.99 -1.35
N CYS A 69 -6.47 2.06 -0.90
CA CYS A 69 -6.02 2.95 0.15
C CYS A 69 -5.12 4.04 -0.44
N LYS A 70 -5.33 5.29 -0.05
CA LYS A 70 -4.44 6.40 -0.41
C LYS A 70 -3.26 6.43 0.55
N VAL A 71 -2.06 6.61 0.02
CA VAL A 71 -0.83 6.72 0.81
C VAL A 71 -0.04 7.95 0.41
N SER A 72 0.65 8.52 1.40
CA SER A 72 1.73 9.47 1.19
C SER A 72 2.98 8.93 1.86
N LEU A 73 4.07 8.92 1.11
CA LEU A 73 5.37 8.38 1.47
C LEU A 73 6.40 9.51 1.38
N ARG A 74 7.45 9.41 2.17
CA ARG A 74 8.60 10.30 2.12
C ARG A 74 9.87 9.46 2.01
N ASN A 75 10.74 9.83 1.09
CA ASN A 75 12.09 9.31 1.05
C ASN A 75 12.92 10.04 2.13
N SER A 76 13.35 9.29 3.14
CA SER A 76 14.14 9.80 4.27
C SER A 76 15.52 10.32 3.85
N SER A 77 16.07 9.83 2.73
CA SER A 77 17.40 10.23 2.25
C SER A 77 17.39 11.49 1.40
N SER A 78 16.35 11.70 0.59
CA SER A 78 16.23 12.88 -0.29
C SER A 78 15.23 13.92 0.21
N GLY A 79 14.41 13.58 1.21
CA GLY A 79 13.29 14.40 1.68
C GLY A 79 12.09 14.44 0.74
N ALA A 80 12.22 13.88 -0.46
CA ALA A 80 11.19 13.84 -1.50
C ALA A 80 9.91 13.15 -1.01
N THR A 81 8.76 13.71 -1.37
CA THR A 81 7.45 13.16 -1.00
C THR A 81 6.76 12.60 -2.23
N GLY A 82 6.04 11.50 -2.04
CA GLY A 82 5.23 10.88 -3.08
C GLY A 82 3.89 10.48 -2.52
N SER A 83 2.86 10.59 -3.34
CA SER A 83 1.55 10.03 -3.03
C SER A 83 1.19 8.95 -4.05
N GLY A 84 0.33 8.05 -3.63
CA GLY A 84 -0.06 6.90 -4.43
C GLY A 84 -1.26 6.18 -3.88
N THR A 85 -1.65 5.13 -4.57
CA THR A 85 -2.75 4.25 -4.16
C THR A 85 -2.21 2.83 -3.99
N ILE A 86 -2.58 2.20 -2.89
CA ILE A 86 -2.29 0.80 -2.59
C ILE A 86 -3.59 0.01 -2.58
N THR A 87 -3.70 -0.98 -3.47
CA THR A 87 -4.85 -1.88 -3.53
C THR A 87 -4.65 -3.05 -2.56
N ILE A 88 -5.63 -3.23 -1.67
CA ILE A 88 -5.71 -4.35 -0.74
C ILE A 88 -6.66 -5.38 -1.32
N HIS A 89 -6.21 -6.63 -1.42
CA HIS A 89 -6.99 -7.78 -1.86
C HIS A 89 -7.44 -8.63 -0.68
N MET A 90 -8.71 -9.00 -0.65
CA MET A 90 -9.28 -9.89 0.37
C MET A 90 -9.19 -11.33 -0.13
N VAL A 91 -8.24 -12.08 0.42
CA VAL A 91 -7.88 -13.43 -0.06
C VAL A 91 -8.55 -14.55 0.73
N ALA A 92 -9.03 -14.28 1.94
CA ALA A 92 -9.86 -15.22 2.70
C ALA A 92 -10.87 -14.48 3.58
N GLY A 93 -11.86 -15.20 4.10
CA GLY A 93 -12.93 -14.65 4.93
C GLY A 93 -12.47 -13.82 6.12
N ASN A 94 -11.19 -13.98 6.53
CA ASN A 94 -10.55 -13.15 7.55
C ASN A 94 -9.19 -12.56 7.10
N LYS A 95 -8.73 -12.73 5.86
CA LYS A 95 -7.34 -12.43 5.42
C LYS A 95 -7.30 -11.41 4.29
N VAL A 96 -6.46 -10.39 4.43
CA VAL A 96 -6.20 -9.33 3.45
C VAL A 96 -4.71 -9.30 3.07
N GLU A 97 -4.38 -8.97 1.83
CA GLU A 97 -3.02 -8.96 1.28
C GLU A 97 -2.80 -7.78 0.31
N ILE A 98 -1.56 -7.31 0.18
CA ILE A 98 -1.18 -6.30 -0.82
C ILE A 98 -0.72 -7.06 -2.06
N THR A 99 -1.49 -6.95 -3.16
CA THR A 99 -1.17 -7.63 -4.42
C THR A 99 -1.12 -6.60 -5.55
N GLY A 100 -0.06 -6.61 -6.37
CA GLY A 100 0.03 -5.80 -7.59
C GLY A 100 1.03 -4.64 -7.56
N PRO A 101 1.21 -3.96 -8.72
CA PRO A 101 2.08 -2.80 -8.85
C PRO A 101 1.47 -1.62 -8.09
N GLN A 102 2.15 -1.16 -7.06
CA GLN A 102 1.74 0.03 -6.30
C GLN A 102 2.08 1.26 -7.15
N ASP A 103 1.07 2.06 -7.55
CA ASP A 103 1.34 3.35 -8.23
C ASP A 103 1.76 4.37 -7.17
N ILE A 104 3.05 4.37 -6.83
CA ILE A 104 3.66 5.34 -5.93
C ILE A 104 4.55 6.24 -6.78
N ARG A 105 4.16 7.51 -6.94
CA ARG A 105 4.98 8.52 -7.60
C ARG A 105 5.66 9.41 -6.56
N VAL A 106 6.93 9.15 -6.31
CA VAL A 106 7.80 10.06 -5.52
C VAL A 106 8.38 11.09 -6.47
N GLN A 107 8.08 12.37 -6.23
CA GLN A 107 8.57 13.51 -7.02
C GLN A 107 9.72 14.21 -6.30
#